data_AF-A0A964J1B2-F1
#
_entry.id   AF-A0A964J1B2-F1
#
_cell.length_a   1.000
_cell.length_b   1.000
_cell.length_c   1.000
_cell.angle_alpha   90.00
_cell.angle_beta   90.00
_cell.angle_gamma   90.00
#
_symmetry.space_group_name_H-M   'P 1'
#
loop_
_entity.id
_entity.type
_entity.pdbx_description
1 polymer ?
#
loop_
_entity_poly.entity_id
_entity_poly.type
_entity_poly.pdbx_seq_one_letter_code
_entity_poly.pdbx_strand_id
1 'polypeptide(L)'
;MRLAVAVFEHSPEGLLVADARGRITKKNSAYRKIVGLPDGQIMGKPLNDMLFMGATASTSVLDPLKDGNQAQREQWAKNPAGHRFATGITVSVVRNDEGLIQ
;
A
#
# COMPACT_ATOMS: atom_id res chain seq x y z
N MET A 1 9.32 20.56 4.16
CA MET A 1 8.68 19.32 4.64
C MET A 1 9.69 18.17 4.85
N ARG A 2 10.77 18.33 5.63
CA ARG A 2 11.74 17.23 5.86
C ARG A 2 11.25 16.15 6.82
N LEU A 3 10.46 16.53 7.82
CA LEU A 3 9.99 15.59 8.85
C LEU A 3 9.05 14.52 8.28
N ALA A 4 8.06 14.90 7.47
CA ALA A 4 7.11 13.96 6.87
C ALA A 4 7.80 12.92 5.97
N VAL A 5 8.82 13.34 5.20
CA VAL A 5 9.63 12.42 4.37
C VAL A 5 10.44 11.47 5.25
N ALA A 6 11.05 11.98 6.33
CA ALA A 6 11.82 11.15 7.25
C ALA A 6 10.93 10.12 7.97
N VAL A 7 9.77 10.54 8.47
CA VAL A 7 8.79 9.63 9.11
C VAL A 7 8.32 8.56 8.14
N PHE A 8 7.99 8.94 6.89
CA PHE A 8 7.61 7.99 5.86
C PHE A 8 8.71 6.97 5.56
N GLU A 9 9.94 7.43 5.30
CA GLU A 9 11.04 6.57 4.86
C GLU A 9 11.57 5.64 5.97
N HIS A 10 11.55 6.12 7.22
CA HIS A 10 12.06 5.40 8.39
C HIS A 10 10.98 4.69 9.22
N SER A 11 9.71 4.76 8.83
CA SER A 11 8.67 3.93 9.44
C SER A 11 9.04 2.44 9.29
N PRO A 12 8.92 1.63 10.37
CA PRO A 12 9.16 0.19 10.30
C PRO A 12 8.05 -0.56 9.54
N GLU A 13 6.89 0.07 9.37
CA GLU A 13 5.76 -0.50 8.63
C GLU A 13 5.93 -0.27 7.12
N GLY A 14 5.50 -1.24 6.31
CA GLY A 14 5.51 -1.10 4.86
C GLY A 14 4.49 -0.05 4.39
N LEU A 15 4.97 1.08 3.88
CA LEU A 15 4.10 2.15 3.39
C LEU A 15 4.13 2.26 1.87
N LEU A 16 2.95 2.43 1.28
CA LEU A 16 2.71 2.73 -0.12
C LEU A 16 1.83 3.97 -0.24
N VAL A 17 2.06 4.78 -1.26
CA VAL A 17 1.15 5.85 -1.70
C VAL A 17 0.86 5.63 -3.18
N ALA A 18 -0.41 5.74 -3.56
CA ALA A 18 -0.85 5.68 -4.94
C ALA A 18 -1.58 6.96 -5.34
N ASP A 19 -1.60 7.28 -6.63
CA ASP A 19 -2.41 8.37 -7.18
C ASP A 19 -3.89 7.98 -7.27
N ALA A 20 -4.74 8.94 -7.67
CA ALA A 20 -6.16 8.75 -7.93
C ALA A 20 -6.49 7.65 -8.96
N ARG A 21 -5.52 7.19 -9.77
CA ARG A 21 -5.67 6.08 -10.72
C ARG A 21 -5.23 4.74 -10.12
N GLY A 22 -4.92 4.73 -8.83
CA GLY A 22 -4.45 3.55 -8.10
C GLY A 22 -3.03 3.14 -8.48
N ARG A 23 -2.20 4.02 -9.06
CA ARG A 23 -0.81 3.71 -9.42
C ARG A 23 0.14 4.17 -8.33
N ILE A 24 1.07 3.30 -7.93
CA ILE A 24 2.01 3.62 -6.84
C ILE A 24 2.94 4.76 -7.25
N THR A 25 2.92 5.83 -6.45
CA THR A 25 3.76 7.02 -6.60
C THR A 25 4.83 7.14 -5.51
N LYS A 26 4.67 6.45 -4.38
CA LYS A 26 5.68 6.36 -3.32
C LYS A 26 5.66 5.00 -2.62
N LYS A 27 6.81 4.61 -2.09
CA LYS A 27 6.99 3.49 -1.18
C LYS A 27 8.12 3.83 -0.21
N ASN A 28 8.12 3.26 0.98
CA ASN A 28 9.25 3.41 1.90
C ASN A 28 10.27 2.25 1.81
N SER A 29 11.35 2.35 2.58
CA SER A 29 12.37 1.31 2.68
C SER A 29 11.85 0.01 3.29
N ALA A 30 10.95 0.07 4.27
CA ALA A 30 10.39 -1.11 4.95
C ALA A 30 9.57 -1.97 3.99
N TYR A 31 8.70 -1.35 3.18
CA TYR A 31 7.89 -2.08 2.19
C TYR A 31 8.77 -2.94 1.28
N ARG A 32 9.83 -2.34 0.70
CA ARG A 32 10.79 -3.05 -0.15
C ARG A 32 11.40 -4.28 0.51
N LYS A 33 11.79 -4.14 1.79
CA LYS A 33 12.41 -5.22 2.56
C LYS A 33 11.42 -6.36 2.80
N ILE A 34 10.17 -6.04 3.12
CA ILE A 34 9.11 -7.02 3.37
C ILE A 34 8.80 -7.81 2.08
N VAL A 35 8.61 -7.12 0.96
CA VAL A 35 8.19 -7.77 -0.29
C VAL A 35 9.37 -8.33 -1.11
N GLY A 36 10.59 -7.83 -0.90
CA GLY A 36 11.79 -8.28 -1.61
C GLY A 36 11.84 -7.91 -3.09
N LEU A 37 11.13 -6.86 -3.51
CA LEU A 37 11.04 -6.42 -4.91
C LEU A 37 11.91 -5.19 -5.20
N PRO A 38 12.51 -5.09 -6.41
CA PRO A 38 13.20 -3.89 -6.86
C PRO A 38 12.22 -2.76 -7.23
N ASP A 39 12.69 -1.51 -7.14
CA ASP A 39 11.89 -0.31 -7.37
C ASP A 39 11.12 -0.30 -8.70
N GLY A 40 11.77 -0.72 -9.80
CA GLY A 40 11.17 -0.79 -11.13
C GLY A 40 10.02 -1.79 -11.27
N GLN A 41 9.83 -2.67 -10.28
CA GLN A 41 8.71 -3.60 -10.22
C GLN A 41 7.59 -3.13 -9.29
N ILE A 42 7.75 -2.00 -8.60
CA ILE A 42 6.76 -1.46 -7.65
C ILE A 42 6.18 -0.14 -8.17
N MET A 43 7.03 0.80 -8.58
CA MET A 43 6.58 2.15 -8.98
C MET A 43 5.69 2.10 -10.23
N GLY A 44 4.57 2.84 -10.21
CA GLY A 44 3.61 2.91 -11.30
C GLY A 44 2.72 1.66 -11.48
N LYS A 45 2.96 0.60 -10.70
CA LYS A 45 2.11 -0.59 -10.69
C LYS A 45 0.77 -0.30 -10.00
N PRO A 46 -0.29 -1.04 -10.37
CA PRO A 46 -1.55 -1.02 -9.65
C PRO A 46 -1.34 -1.35 -8.16
N LEU A 47 -1.96 -0.57 -7.27
CA LEU A 47 -1.85 -0.74 -5.83
C LEU A 47 -2.34 -2.13 -5.39
N ASN A 48 -3.41 -2.63 -5.98
CA ASN A 48 -3.98 -3.96 -5.68
C ASN A 48 -2.96 -5.09 -5.92
N ASP A 49 -2.21 -5.06 -7.02
CA ASP A 49 -1.21 -6.09 -7.35
C ASP A 49 -0.11 -6.16 -6.29
N MET A 50 0.26 -5.01 -5.73
CA MET A 50 1.32 -4.86 -4.74
C MET A 50 0.83 -5.02 -3.29
N LEU A 51 -0.45 -4.82 -3.03
CA LEU A 51 -1.06 -4.97 -1.70
C LEU A 51 -1.45 -6.43 -1.41
N PHE A 52 -1.91 -7.17 -2.43
CA PHE A 52 -2.47 -8.52 -2.28
C PHE A 52 -1.54 -9.63 -2.74
N MET A 53 -0.27 -9.33 -3.07
CA MET A 53 0.72 -10.26 -3.64
C MET A 53 0.47 -11.75 -3.29
N GLY A 54 -0.14 -12.49 -4.23
CA GLY A 54 -0.37 -13.92 -4.11
C GLY A 54 -1.30 -14.40 -2.98
N ALA A 55 -1.96 -13.51 -2.27
CA ALA A 55 -2.97 -13.83 -1.28
C ALA A 55 -4.30 -14.14 -1.96
N THR A 56 -4.98 -15.21 -1.55
CA THR A 56 -6.44 -15.35 -1.67
C THR A 56 -7.08 -14.36 -0.69
N ALA A 57 -6.91 -13.09 -0.98
CA ALA A 57 -7.31 -11.97 -0.14
C ALA A 57 -8.65 -11.42 -0.60
N SER A 58 -9.52 -11.12 0.36
CA SER A 58 -10.68 -10.27 0.11
C SER A 58 -10.20 -8.86 -0.24
N THR A 59 -10.64 -8.32 -1.38
CA THR A 59 -10.34 -6.94 -1.77
C THR A 59 -11.11 -5.90 -0.95
N SER A 60 -11.87 -6.30 0.07
CA SER A 60 -12.69 -5.40 0.90
C SER A 60 -11.91 -4.31 1.63
N VAL A 61 -10.60 -4.49 1.85
CA VAL A 61 -9.76 -3.39 2.38
C VAL A 61 -9.67 -2.20 1.43
N LEU A 62 -10.05 -2.36 0.15
CA LEU A 62 -10.15 -1.28 -0.84
C LEU A 62 -11.55 -0.65 -0.92
N ASP A 63 -12.54 -1.11 -0.14
CA ASP A 63 -13.87 -0.48 -0.12
C ASP A 63 -13.85 1.03 0.20
N PRO A 64 -12.90 1.58 0.99
CA PRO A 64 -12.78 3.03 1.16
C PRO A 64 -12.58 3.81 -0.14
N LEU A 65 -12.00 3.20 -1.19
CA LEU A 65 -11.84 3.86 -2.50
C LEU A 65 -13.17 4.27 -3.12
N LYS A 66 -14.28 3.62 -2.74
CA LYS A 66 -15.63 3.97 -3.18
C LYS A 66 -16.12 5.17 -2.37
N ASP A 67 -16.61 4.91 -1.15
CA ASP A 67 -17.37 5.88 -0.37
C ASP A 67 -16.87 6.02 1.08
N GLY A 68 -15.69 5.49 1.38
CA GLY A 68 -15.11 5.53 2.73
C GLY A 68 -13.87 6.42 2.83
N ASN A 69 -13.37 6.52 4.06
CA ASN A 69 -12.11 7.21 4.37
C ASN A 69 -11.00 6.23 4.77
N GLN A 70 -11.34 5.11 5.42
CA GLN A 70 -10.36 4.16 5.90
C GLN A 70 -10.95 2.75 6.06
N ALA A 71 -10.13 1.73 5.85
CA ALA A 71 -10.41 0.36 6.24
C ALA A 71 -9.14 -0.32 6.71
N GLN A 72 -9.32 -1.33 7.57
CA GLN A 72 -8.24 -2.18 8.07
C GLN A 72 -8.64 -3.64 7.97
N ARG A 73 -7.66 -4.49 7.64
CA ARG A 73 -7.81 -5.95 7.62
C ARG A 73 -6.51 -6.61 8.05
N GLU A 74 -6.65 -7.81 8.60
CA GLU A 74 -5.54 -8.74 8.76
C GLU A 74 -5.70 -9.88 7.77
N GLN A 75 -4.60 -10.31 7.16
CA GLN A 75 -4.59 -11.43 6.22
C GLN A 75 -3.21 -12.07 6.11
N TRP A 76 -3.18 -13.27 5.54
CA TRP A 76 -1.94 -13.90 5.10
C TRP A 76 -1.54 -13.40 3.72
N ALA A 77 -0.31 -12.96 3.57
CA ALA A 77 0.29 -12.56 2.30
C ALA A 77 1.40 -13.54 1.88
N LYS A 78 1.79 -13.47 0.59
CA LYS A 78 2.94 -14.23 0.06
C LYS A 78 3.85 -13.32 -0.74
N ASN A 79 5.14 -13.27 -0.42
CA ASN A 79 6.07 -12.52 -1.26
C ASN A 79 6.37 -13.30 -2.57
N PRO A 80 7.06 -12.70 -3.56
CA PRO A 80 7.36 -13.35 -4.84
C PRO A 80 8.18 -14.64 -4.68
N ALA A 81 9.04 -14.69 -3.66
CA ALA A 81 9.83 -15.87 -3.31
C ALA A 81 9.00 -17.00 -2.67
N GLY A 82 7.72 -16.77 -2.38
CA GLY A 82 6.83 -17.80 -1.83
C GLY A 82 6.70 -17.79 -0.31
N HIS A 83 7.42 -16.93 0.40
CA HIS A 83 7.33 -16.86 1.86
C HIS A 83 5.99 -16.28 2.29
N ARG A 84 5.30 -17.01 3.17
CA ARG A 84 4.03 -16.59 3.77
C ARG A 84 4.28 -15.82 5.06
N PHE A 85 3.56 -14.73 5.24
CA PHE A 85 3.64 -13.90 6.44
C PHE A 85 2.27 -13.28 6.74
N ALA A 86 2.00 -13.06 8.02
CA ALA A 86 0.80 -12.35 8.45
C ALA A 86 0.98 -10.85 8.23
N THR A 87 -0.06 -10.18 7.74
CA THR A 87 -0.06 -8.75 7.46
C THR A 87 -1.30 -8.09 8.02
N GLY A 88 -1.11 -7.02 8.81
CA GLY A 88 -2.13 -6.01 9.02
C GLY A 88 -2.02 -4.95 7.92
N ILE A 89 -3.13 -4.64 7.26
CA ILE A 89 -3.20 -3.69 6.16
C ILE A 89 -4.22 -2.63 6.53
N THR A 90 -3.79 -1.38 6.45
CA THR A 90 -4.63 -0.20 6.58
C THR A 90 -4.59 0.58 5.27
N VAL A 91 -5.76 0.88 4.72
CA VAL A 91 -5.90 1.75 3.55
C VAL A 91 -6.65 2.99 4.00
N SER A 92 -6.04 4.16 3.78
CA SER A 92 -6.66 5.46 3.99
C SER A 92 -6.74 6.20 2.67
N VAL A 93 -7.88 6.84 2.41
CA VAL A 93 -8.10 7.62 1.19
C VAL A 93 -7.93 9.09 1.52
N VAL A 94 -7.04 9.76 0.79
CA VAL A 94 -6.88 11.21 0.89
C VAL A 94 -7.67 11.85 -0.24
N ARG A 95 -8.52 12.80 0.13
CA ARG A 95 -9.36 13.56 -0.81
C ARG A 95 -8.99 15.04 -0.74
N ASN A 96 -9.11 15.73 -1.87
CA ASN A 96 -9.00 17.18 -1.92
C ASN A 96 -10.28 17.85 -1.40
N ASP A 97 -10.31 19.19 -1.40
CA ASP A 97 -11.45 19.99 -0.92
C ASP A 97 -12.74 19.78 -1.74
N GLU A 98 -12.62 19.24 -2.95
CA GLU A 98 -13.75 18.88 -3.84
C GLU A 98 -14.24 17.43 -3.59
N GLY A 99 -13.63 16.69 -2.66
CA GLY A 99 -13.96 15.31 -2.35
C GLY A 99 -13.36 14.26 -3.30
N LEU A 100 -12.54 14.68 -4.26
CA LEU A 100 -11.87 13.79 -5.22
C LEU A 100 -10.61 13.18 -4.60
N ILE A 101 -10.34 11.91 -4.92
CA ILE A 101 -9.10 11.24 -4.50
C ILE A 101 -7.90 11.94 -5.12
N GLN A 102 -6.85 12.14 -4.31
CA GLN A 102 -5.60 12.78 -4.72
C GLN A 102 -4.55 11.75 -5.15
#